data_AF-A0A7V2EEN6-F1
#
_entry.id   AF-A0A7V2EEN6-F1
#
_cell.length_a   1.000
_cell.length_b   1.000
_cell.length_c   1.000
_cell.angle_alpha   90.00
_cell.angle_beta   90.00
_cell.angle_gamma   90.00
#
_symmetry.space_group_name_H-M   'P 1'
#
loop_
_entity.id
_entity.type
_entity.pdbx_description
1 polymer ?
#
loop_
_entity_poly.entity_id
_entity_poly.type
_entity_poly.pdbx_seq_one_letter_code
_entity_poly.pdbx_strand_id
1 'polypeptide(L)'
;LTLVPFGEFQQEVARLAPERLRVILYRRMMLRVAERIARRHRCLALATGESLNQVSSQTLENLAAIDRVAHMPVLRPLVGLDKQEIIDIATRAGTFEISILPHQDCCSFLQPLHPATRTTPKACEEAEKPLDVEDWARRLQHQAQSRQLAPLPWDS
;
A
#
# COMPACT_ATOMS: atom_id res chain seq x y z
N LEU A 1 11.22 2.75 -11.75
CA LEU A 1 10.91 2.67 -10.29
C LEU A 1 10.60 4.06 -9.77
N THR A 2 9.59 4.22 -8.92
CA THR A 2 9.29 5.50 -8.26
C THR A 2 9.33 5.30 -6.75
N LEU A 3 10.15 6.10 -6.07
CA LEU A 3 10.33 6.07 -4.62
C LEU A 3 9.60 7.26 -4.00
N VAL A 4 8.73 7.00 -3.02
CA VAL A 4 7.95 8.03 -2.33
C VAL A 4 8.36 8.06 -0.85
N PRO A 5 8.91 9.17 -0.33
CA PRO A 5 9.29 9.26 1.07
C PRO A 5 8.04 9.38 1.95
N PHE A 6 7.72 8.34 2.72
CA PHE A 6 6.46 8.26 3.45
C PHE A 6 6.57 8.62 4.95
N GLY A 7 7.78 8.81 5.45
CA GLY A 7 8.06 8.91 6.89
C GLY A 7 7.34 10.06 7.61
N GLU A 8 7.32 11.27 7.03
CA GLU A 8 6.66 12.43 7.65
C GLU A 8 5.14 12.23 7.76
N PHE A 9 4.51 11.67 6.72
CA PHE A 9 3.09 11.33 6.76
C PHE A 9 2.80 10.27 7.82
N GLN A 10 3.68 9.28 7.97
CA GLN A 10 3.52 8.26 9.01
C GLN A 10 3.61 8.85 10.42
N GLN A 11 4.52 9.79 10.67
CA GLN A 11 4.63 10.49 11.94
C GLN A 11 3.37 11.32 12.23
N GLU A 12 2.81 11.99 11.22
CA GLU A 12 1.58 12.76 11.39
C GLU A 12 0.37 11.88 11.71
N VAL A 13 0.18 10.78 10.99
CA VAL A 13 -0.85 9.77 11.29
C VAL A 13 -0.63 9.18 12.69
N ALA A 14 0.61 8.92 13.10
CA ALA A 14 0.89 8.42 14.44
C ALA A 14 0.45 9.41 15.54
N ARG A 15 0.58 10.71 15.28
CA ARG A 15 0.20 11.80 16.19
C ARG A 15 -1.31 12.06 16.23
N LEU A 16 -1.99 12.05 15.08
CA LEU A 16 -3.35 12.59 14.95
C LEU A 16 -4.44 11.52 14.80
N ALA A 17 -4.10 10.31 14.35
CA ALA A 17 -5.09 9.28 14.07
C ALA A 17 -5.08 8.13 15.10
N PRO A 18 -6.23 7.46 15.30
CA PRO A 18 -6.31 6.30 16.18
C PRO A 18 -5.34 5.19 15.76
N GLU A 19 -4.59 4.65 16.73
CA GLU A 19 -3.55 3.63 16.50
C GLU A 19 -4.04 2.47 15.64
N ARG A 20 -5.21 1.91 15.96
CA ARG A 20 -5.81 0.77 15.24
C ARG A 20 -6.05 1.01 13.75
N LEU A 21 -6.18 2.27 13.32
CA LEU A 21 -6.49 2.65 11.93
C LEU A 21 -5.26 3.01 11.10
N ARG A 22 -4.09 3.19 11.74
CA ARG A 22 -2.88 3.73 11.08
C ARG A 22 -2.51 2.99 9.80
N VAL A 23 -2.50 1.66 9.83
CA VAL A 23 -2.17 0.82 8.66
C VAL A 23 -3.14 1.06 7.49
N ILE A 24 -4.44 1.19 7.78
CA ILE A 24 -5.46 1.44 6.76
C ILE A 24 -5.30 2.85 6.18
N LEU A 25 -5.00 3.84 7.02
CA LEU A 25 -4.74 5.21 6.58
C LEU A 25 -3.46 5.31 5.72
N TYR A 26 -2.40 4.56 6.08
CA TYR A 26 -1.20 4.45 5.25
C TYR A 26 -1.54 3.90 3.86
N ARG A 27 -2.28 2.78 3.80
CA ARG A 27 -2.67 2.18 2.52
C ARG A 27 -3.56 3.10 1.68
N ARG A 28 -4.52 3.78 2.30
CA ARG A 28 -5.36 4.78 1.62
C ARG A 28 -4.51 5.90 1.02
N MET A 29 -3.57 6.46 1.77
CA MET A 29 -2.67 7.50 1.24
C MET A 29 -1.72 6.96 0.15
N MET A 30 -1.17 5.75 0.31
CA MET A 30 -0.37 5.10 -0.72
C MET A 30 -1.15 4.95 -2.03
N LEU A 31 -2.42 4.55 -1.95
CA LEU A 31 -3.29 4.39 -3.12
C LEU A 31 -3.58 5.72 -3.82
N ARG A 32 -3.86 6.78 -3.05
CA ARG A 32 -4.03 8.14 -3.58
C ARG A 32 -2.78 8.63 -4.31
N VAL A 33 -1.61 8.47 -3.70
CA VAL A 33 -0.34 8.89 -4.31
C VAL A 33 -0.02 8.05 -5.55
N ALA A 34 -0.23 6.73 -5.47
CA ALA A 34 -0.04 5.82 -6.60
C ALA A 34 -0.94 6.19 -7.78
N GLU A 35 -2.22 6.50 -7.56
CA GLU A 35 -3.14 6.96 -8.60
C GLU A 35 -2.64 8.26 -9.25
N ARG A 36 -2.20 9.24 -8.46
CA ARG A 36 -1.67 10.52 -8.98
C ARG A 36 -0.43 10.32 -9.85
N ILE A 37 0.46 9.41 -9.45
CA ILE A 37 1.63 9.02 -10.24
C ILE A 37 1.20 8.27 -11.51
N ALA A 38 0.31 7.30 -11.38
CA ALA A 38 -0.21 6.50 -12.49
C ALA A 38 -0.82 7.38 -13.60
N ARG A 39 -1.63 8.38 -13.23
CA ARG A 39 -2.20 9.35 -14.18
C ARG A 39 -1.12 10.12 -14.96
N ARG A 40 -0.01 10.52 -14.32
CA ARG A 40 1.13 11.18 -15.01
C ARG A 40 1.80 10.27 -16.04
N HIS A 41 1.81 8.97 -15.78
CA HIS A 41 2.33 7.94 -16.70
C HIS A 41 1.28 7.40 -17.67
N ARG A 42 0.06 7.95 -17.68
CA ARG A 42 -1.07 7.48 -18.51
C ARG A 42 -1.43 6.01 -18.28
N CYS A 43 -1.17 5.49 -17.08
CA CYS A 43 -1.60 4.16 -16.68
C CYS A 43 -3.13 4.13 -16.50
N LEU A 44 -3.75 3.01 -16.86
CA LEU A 44 -5.20 2.83 -16.78
C LEU A 44 -5.66 2.12 -15.50
N ALA A 45 -4.74 1.54 -14.74
CA ALA A 45 -5.03 0.79 -13.53
C ALA A 45 -3.83 0.80 -12.57
N LEU A 46 -4.11 0.47 -11.31
CA LEU A 46 -3.12 0.08 -10.30
C LEU A 46 -3.15 -1.44 -10.14
N ALA A 47 -2.03 -2.03 -9.72
CA ALA A 47 -1.97 -3.44 -9.35
C ALA A 47 -1.35 -3.59 -7.97
N THR A 48 -1.88 -4.51 -7.17
CA THR A 48 -1.40 -4.79 -5.81
C THR A 48 -1.22 -6.29 -5.60
N GLY A 49 -0.28 -6.67 -4.72
CA GLY A 49 -0.07 -8.06 -4.31
C GLY A 49 -0.92 -8.48 -3.11
N GLU A 50 -2.10 -7.89 -2.90
CA GLU A 50 -2.98 -8.25 -1.77
C GLU A 50 -3.58 -9.66 -1.98
N SER A 51 -3.60 -10.48 -0.92
CA SER A 51 -4.24 -11.80 -0.89
C SER A 51 -5.17 -11.89 0.33
N LEU A 52 -6.39 -12.41 0.16
CA LEU A 52 -7.34 -12.54 1.28
C LEU A 52 -6.87 -13.54 2.36
N ASN A 53 -5.91 -14.41 2.01
CA ASN A 53 -5.51 -15.56 2.83
C ASN A 53 -4.21 -15.34 3.64
N GLN A 54 -3.59 -14.15 3.58
CA GLN A 54 -2.20 -13.97 4.02
C GLN A 54 -2.00 -13.17 5.32
N VAL A 55 -2.87 -12.19 5.63
CA VAL A 55 -2.72 -11.32 6.82
C VAL A 55 -4.08 -10.88 7.37
N SER A 56 -4.17 -10.77 8.70
CA SER A 56 -5.38 -10.34 9.41
C SER A 56 -5.91 -8.95 9.02
N SER A 57 -5.08 -8.12 8.40
CA SER A 57 -5.46 -6.78 7.93
C SER A 57 -6.09 -6.77 6.53
N GLN A 58 -6.03 -7.87 5.78
CA GLN A 58 -6.58 -8.00 4.42
C GLN A 58 -7.98 -8.65 4.43
N THR A 59 -8.87 -8.13 5.27
CA THR A 59 -10.30 -8.50 5.24
C THR A 59 -11.02 -7.76 4.11
N LEU A 60 -12.14 -8.31 3.63
CA LEU A 60 -12.97 -7.67 2.60
C LEU A 60 -13.43 -6.26 3.03
N GLU A 61 -13.72 -6.07 4.32
CA GLU A 61 -14.10 -4.76 4.85
C GLU A 61 -12.95 -3.75 4.78
N ASN A 62 -11.74 -4.17 5.13
CA ASN A 62 -10.56 -3.31 5.02
C ASN A 62 -10.22 -3.01 3.55
N LEU A 63 -10.34 -3.99 2.65
CA LEU A 63 -10.17 -3.77 1.21
C LEU A 63 -11.18 -2.75 0.69
N ALA A 64 -12.46 -2.89 1.05
CA ALA A 64 -13.50 -1.94 0.67
C ALA A 64 -13.23 -0.53 1.23
N ALA A 65 -12.74 -0.44 2.48
CA ALA A 65 -12.34 0.83 3.08
C ALA A 65 -11.14 1.45 2.36
N ILE A 66 -10.17 0.66 1.90
CA ILE A 66 -9.03 1.16 1.13
C ILE A 66 -9.47 1.58 -0.27
N ASP A 67 -10.23 0.74 -0.98
CA ASP A 67 -10.65 0.99 -2.36
C ASP A 67 -11.52 2.23 -2.53
N ARG A 68 -12.20 2.66 -1.46
CA ARG A 68 -13.03 3.86 -1.49
C ARG A 68 -12.28 5.13 -1.90
N VAL A 69 -10.94 5.14 -1.80
CA VAL A 69 -10.11 6.30 -2.19
C VAL A 69 -9.50 6.21 -3.58
N ALA A 70 -9.62 5.07 -4.26
CA ALA A 70 -9.17 4.93 -5.65
C ALA A 70 -10.29 5.30 -6.62
N HIS A 71 -9.95 6.09 -7.63
CA HIS A 71 -10.84 6.43 -8.74
C HIS A 71 -10.39 5.80 -10.08
N MET A 72 -9.47 4.83 -10.01
CA MET A 72 -9.06 3.99 -11.13
C MET A 72 -9.10 2.50 -10.73
N PRO A 73 -9.22 1.56 -11.69
CA PRO A 73 -9.23 0.14 -11.38
C PRO A 73 -8.01 -0.31 -10.57
N VAL A 74 -8.25 -1.09 -9.51
CA VAL A 74 -7.20 -1.73 -8.70
C VAL A 74 -7.24 -3.24 -8.96
N LEU A 75 -6.25 -3.75 -9.67
CA LEU A 75 -6.09 -5.16 -10.01
C LEU A 75 -5.43 -5.91 -8.85
N ARG A 76 -5.99 -7.07 -8.51
CA ARG A 76 -5.52 -7.93 -7.41
C ARG A 76 -5.30 -9.37 -7.90
N PRO A 77 -4.23 -9.62 -8.68
CA PRO A 77 -4.00 -10.93 -9.27
C PRO A 77 -3.83 -12.06 -8.24
N LEU A 78 -3.48 -11.74 -7.00
CA LEU A 78 -3.22 -12.72 -5.94
C LEU A 78 -4.41 -12.92 -4.98
N VAL A 79 -5.54 -12.24 -5.20
CA VAL A 79 -6.65 -12.16 -4.22
C VAL A 79 -7.23 -13.53 -3.83
N GLY A 80 -7.26 -14.45 -4.79
CA GLY A 80 -7.82 -15.80 -4.64
C GLY A 80 -6.77 -16.92 -4.57
N LEU A 81 -5.48 -16.58 -4.58
CA LEU A 81 -4.40 -17.57 -4.51
C LEU A 81 -4.08 -17.88 -3.04
N ASP A 82 -3.71 -19.13 -2.80
CA ASP A 82 -3.12 -19.53 -1.53
C ASP A 82 -1.63 -19.14 -1.44
N LYS A 83 -1.06 -19.31 -0.24
CA LYS A 83 0.32 -18.92 0.03
C LYS A 83 1.32 -19.75 -0.79
N GLN A 84 1.06 -21.03 -1.00
CA GLN A 84 1.98 -21.92 -1.73
C GLN A 84 1.98 -21.55 -3.21
N GLU A 85 0.82 -21.29 -3.79
CA GLU A 85 0.70 -20.82 -5.18
C GLU A 85 1.50 -19.52 -5.41
N ILE A 86 1.41 -18.56 -4.48
CA ILE A 86 2.18 -17.31 -4.55
C ILE A 86 3.70 -17.58 -4.46
N ILE A 87 4.12 -18.49 -3.57
CA ILE A 87 5.54 -18.88 -3.42
C ILE A 87 6.05 -19.55 -4.70
N ASP A 88 5.26 -20.45 -5.29
CA ASP A 88 5.63 -21.16 -6.51
C ASP A 88 5.77 -20.19 -7.69
N ILE A 89 4.86 -19.21 -7.80
CA ILE A 89 4.97 -18.13 -8.79
C ILE A 89 6.23 -17.29 -8.55
N ALA A 90 6.48 -16.86 -7.30
CA ALA A 90 7.65 -16.06 -6.96
C ALA A 90 8.97 -16.81 -7.21
N THR A 91 9.00 -18.11 -6.95
CA THR A 91 10.16 -18.98 -7.20
C THR A 91 10.41 -19.11 -8.70
N ARG A 92 9.36 -19.39 -9.48
CA ARG A 92 9.45 -19.44 -10.95
C ARG A 92 9.84 -18.10 -11.57
N ALA A 93 9.43 -16.99 -10.97
CA ALA A 93 9.80 -15.64 -11.39
C ALA A 93 11.19 -15.21 -10.92
N GLY A 94 11.87 -16.02 -10.09
CA GLY A 94 13.18 -15.68 -9.52
C GLY A 94 13.16 -14.56 -8.47
N THR A 95 11.99 -14.18 -7.94
CA THR A 95 11.83 -13.10 -6.96
C THR A 95 11.79 -13.59 -5.51
N PHE A 96 11.59 -14.90 -5.29
CA PHE A 96 11.43 -15.47 -3.96
C PHE A 96 12.62 -15.19 -3.04
N GLU A 97 13.84 -15.51 -3.48
CA GLU A 97 15.07 -15.35 -2.68
C GLU A 97 15.30 -13.89 -2.23
N ILE A 98 15.02 -12.93 -3.10
CA ILE A 98 15.13 -11.49 -2.78
C ILE A 98 14.03 -11.08 -1.78
N SER A 99 12.83 -11.63 -1.92
CA SER A 99 11.66 -11.26 -1.11
C SER A 99 11.73 -11.76 0.33
N ILE A 100 12.55 -12.78 0.62
CA ILE A 100 12.73 -13.34 1.97
C ILE A 100 13.95 -12.79 2.71
N LEU A 101 14.73 -11.89 2.09
CA LEU A 101 15.89 -11.29 2.74
C LEU A 101 15.46 -10.57 4.03
N PRO A 102 16.17 -10.76 5.15
CA PRO A 102 15.84 -10.11 6.40
C PRO A 102 15.99 -8.59 6.25
N HIS A 103 14.89 -7.88 6.41
CA HIS A 103 14.87 -6.42 6.40
C HIS A 103 14.50 -5.89 7.78
N GLN A 104 15.15 -4.79 8.20
CA GLN A 104 14.66 -4.03 9.35
C GLN A 104 13.34 -3.39 8.95
N ASP A 105 12.25 -4.01 9.38
CA ASP A 105 10.91 -3.53 9.12
C ASP A 105 10.73 -2.15 9.76
N CYS A 106 10.74 -1.07 8.95
CA CYS A 106 10.15 0.21 9.34
C CYS A 106 8.70 0.02 9.84
N CYS A 107 8.05 -1.06 9.40
CA CYS A 107 6.74 -1.50 9.85
C CYS A 107 6.70 -1.85 11.33
N SER A 108 7.75 -2.40 11.94
CA SER A 108 7.72 -2.86 13.34
C SER A 108 7.59 -1.73 14.37
N PHE A 109 8.10 -0.53 14.07
CA PHE A 109 8.00 0.63 14.95
C PHE A 109 6.64 1.36 14.88
N LEU A 110 5.91 1.20 13.78
CA LEU A 110 4.68 1.96 13.48
C LEU A 110 3.45 1.08 13.26
N GLN A 111 3.60 -0.24 13.38
CA GLN A 111 2.48 -1.17 13.37
C GLN A 111 1.78 -1.12 14.74
N PRO A 112 0.45 -1.01 14.74
CA PRO A 112 -0.33 -1.03 15.97
C PRO A 112 -0.23 -2.41 16.64
N LEU A 113 -0.23 -2.44 17.98
CA LEU A 113 -0.28 -3.69 18.75
C LEU A 113 -1.53 -4.52 18.41
N HIS A 114 -2.63 -3.84 18.07
CA HIS A 114 -3.88 -4.44 17.65
C HIS A 114 -4.42 -3.74 16.39
N PRO A 115 -4.02 -4.17 15.18
CA PRO A 115 -4.56 -3.61 13.95
C PRO A 115 -6.06 -3.87 13.83
N ALA A 116 -6.80 -2.89 13.29
CA ALA A 116 -8.21 -3.09 13.01
C ALA A 116 -8.38 -4.17 11.93
N THR A 117 -9.03 -5.28 12.30
CA THR A 117 -9.40 -6.37 11.39
C THR A 117 -10.69 -6.07 10.64
N ARG A 118 -11.51 -5.14 11.13
CA ARG A 118 -12.74 -4.67 10.49
C ARG A 118 -12.84 -3.16 10.62
N THR A 119 -12.78 -2.47 9.49
CA THR A 119 -12.89 -1.01 9.42
C THR A 119 -13.95 -0.62 8.40
N THR A 120 -14.71 0.43 8.68
CA THR A 120 -15.65 1.00 7.71
C THR A 120 -15.02 2.18 6.97
N PRO A 121 -15.37 2.42 5.70
CA PRO A 121 -14.90 3.61 4.97
C PRO A 121 -15.15 4.91 5.75
N LYS A 122 -16.31 5.02 6.40
CA LYS A 122 -16.69 6.17 7.23
C LYS A 122 -15.71 6.37 8.40
N ALA A 123 -15.31 5.31 9.10
CA ALA A 123 -14.36 5.43 10.20
C ALA A 123 -12.98 5.93 9.71
N CYS A 124 -12.55 5.52 8.52
CA CYS A 124 -11.34 6.05 7.90
C CYS A 124 -11.50 7.52 7.52
N GLU A 125 -12.61 7.90 6.90
CA GLU A 125 -12.90 9.28 6.51
C GLU A 125 -12.91 10.23 7.72
N GLU A 126 -13.50 9.80 8.84
CA GLU A 126 -13.47 10.56 10.10
C GLU A 126 -12.05 10.72 10.66
N ALA A 127 -11.25 9.65 10.62
CA ALA A 127 -9.85 9.68 11.06
C ALA A 127 -8.93 10.47 10.12
N GLU A 128 -9.36 10.67 8.86
CA GLU A 128 -8.67 11.50 7.88
C GLU A 128 -8.95 12.99 8.03
N LYS A 129 -10.04 13.42 8.68
CA LYS A 129 -10.36 14.84 8.86
C LYS A 129 -9.23 15.73 9.40
N PRO A 130 -8.43 15.32 10.41
CA PRO A 130 -7.32 16.13 10.91
C PRO A 130 -6.05 16.04 10.04
N LEU A 131 -6.01 15.11 9.08
CA LEU A 131 -4.91 14.91 8.15
C LEU A 131 -5.30 15.66 6.88
N ASP A 132 -4.61 16.75 6.50
CA ASP A 132 -4.89 17.40 5.22
C ASP A 132 -4.52 16.46 4.05
N VAL A 133 -5.43 15.56 3.69
CA VAL A 133 -5.15 14.38 2.86
C VAL A 133 -4.74 14.80 1.46
N GLU A 134 -5.43 15.79 0.88
CA GLU A 134 -5.10 16.26 -0.46
C GLU A 134 -3.74 16.95 -0.48
N ASP A 135 -3.43 17.75 0.55
CA ASP A 135 -2.13 18.40 0.62
C ASP A 135 -0.99 17.38 0.81
N TRP A 136 -1.18 16.39 1.68
CA TRP A 136 -0.24 15.28 1.81
C TRP A 136 -0.03 14.51 0.52
N ALA A 137 -1.11 14.16 -0.18
CA ALA A 137 -1.03 13.44 -1.45
C ALA A 137 -0.22 14.24 -2.49
N ARG A 138 -0.38 15.57 -2.52
CA ARG A 138 0.43 16.48 -3.36
C ARG A 138 1.90 16.49 -2.94
N ARG A 139 2.19 16.70 -1.64
CA ARG A 139 3.58 16.74 -1.12
C ARG A 139 4.32 15.45 -1.43
N LEU A 140 3.72 14.30 -1.12
CA LEU A 140 4.30 12.98 -1.38
C LEU A 140 4.54 12.74 -2.86
N GLN A 141 3.60 13.13 -3.72
CA GLN A 141 3.79 13.07 -5.18
C GLN A 141 4.96 13.95 -5.65
N HIS A 142 5.10 15.17 -5.11
CA HIS A 142 6.17 16.10 -5.49
C HIS A 142 7.55 15.64 -5.02
N GLN A 143 7.62 15.00 -3.86
CA GLN A 143 8.85 14.43 -3.31
C GLN A 143 9.21 13.08 -3.94
N ALA A 144 8.35 12.52 -4.80
CA ALA A 144 8.59 11.24 -5.45
C ALA A 144 9.80 11.30 -6.40
N GLN A 145 10.72 10.36 -6.26
CA GLN A 145 11.93 10.26 -7.06
C GLN A 145 11.83 9.08 -8.04
N SER A 146 11.95 9.36 -9.33
CA SER A 146 12.04 8.31 -10.35
C SER A 146 13.48 7.81 -10.47
N ARG A 147 13.66 6.50 -10.39
CA ARG A 147 14.91 5.80 -10.67
C ARG A 147 14.72 4.83 -11.82
N GLN A 148 15.68 4.83 -12.74
CA GLN A 148 15.78 3.80 -13.76
C GLN A 148 16.38 2.57 -13.11
N LEU A 149 15.69 1.43 -13.24
CA LEU A 149 16.26 0.15 -12.86
C LEU A 149 17.06 -0.39 -14.05
N ALA A 150 18.09 -1.18 -13.76
CA ALA A 150 18.67 -2.04 -14.78
C ALA A 150 17.56 -2.94 -15.36
N PRO A 151 17.70 -3.39 -16.62
CA PRO A 151 16.76 -4.34 -17.22
C PRO A 151 16.56 -5.54 -16.30
N LEU A 152 15.31 -5.89 -16.06
CA LEU A 152 14.95 -7.01 -15.20
C LEU A 152 15.14 -8.32 -15.97
N PRO A 153 15.38 -9.45 -15.28
CA PRO A 153 15.63 -10.74 -15.92
C PRO A 153 14.51 -11.23 -16.87
N TRP A 154 13.33 -10.62 -16.80
CA TRP A 154 12.14 -10.97 -17.58
C TRP A 154 11.75 -9.89 -18.62
N ASP A 155 12.62 -8.92 -18.90
CA ASP A 155 12.43 -7.90 -19.94
C ASP A 155 12.81 -8.42 -21.36
N SER A 156 13.10 -9.73 -21.50
CA SER A 156 13.50 -10.42 -22.74
C SER A 156 12.39 -11.30 -23.32
#